data_AF-A0A3B6TWE8-F1
#
_entry.id   AF-A0A3B6TWE8-F1
#
_cell.length_a   1.000
_cell.length_b   1.000
_cell.length_c   1.000
_cell.angle_alpha   90.00
_cell.angle_beta   90.00
_cell.angle_gamma   90.00
#
_symmetry.space_group_name_H-M   'P 1'
#
loop_
_entity.id
_entity.type
_entity.pdbx_description
1 polymer ?
#
loop_
_entity_poly.entity_id
_entity_poly.type
_entity_poly.pdbx_seq_one_letter_code
_entity_poly.pdbx_strand_id
1 'polypeptide(L)'
;MMYHEGTTNKLSTPELAFAHIVNSVEATISVEVVYGDWPRGFRGVFTANTASMDHMKVTLLAFEDGKLLPMDGHSNVVKLSRRVVCVELRRPKMAKVKKPKLKISAQAMRINRENDVWRNAVAFTPEKAGRSLGTLKVGSCEMQVTVAWSLLSTFKFSYDRRLLEE
;
A
#
# COMPACT_ATOMS: atom_id res chain seq x y z
N MET A 1 -0.13 -22.22 1.66
CA MET A 1 -1.16 -21.23 2.03
C MET A 1 -2.00 -21.90 3.11
N MET A 2 -1.97 -21.38 4.34
CA MET A 2 -2.72 -21.97 5.47
C MET A 2 -3.96 -21.10 5.69
N TYR A 3 -5.13 -21.72 5.66
CA TYR A 3 -6.40 -21.06 5.98
C TYR A 3 -6.74 -21.38 7.44
N HIS A 4 -6.97 -20.36 8.26
CA HIS A 4 -7.57 -20.52 9.58
C HIS A 4 -8.94 -19.85 9.56
N GLU A 5 -9.99 -20.63 9.83
CA GLU A 5 -11.34 -20.12 9.99
C GLU A 5 -11.42 -19.28 11.27
N GLY A 6 -11.69 -17.98 11.11
CA GLY A 6 -11.99 -17.06 12.20
C GLY A 6 -13.47 -17.19 12.62
N THR A 7 -13.72 -17.09 13.91
CA THR A 7 -15.04 -17.26 14.53
C THR A 7 -16.06 -16.27 13.95
N THR A 8 -17.20 -16.79 13.50
CA THR A 8 -18.22 -16.06 12.73
C THR A 8 -19.16 -15.24 13.63
N ASN A 9 -19.45 -14.00 13.24
CA ASN A 9 -20.68 -13.30 13.64
C ASN A 9 -21.69 -13.48 12.50
N LYS A 10 -22.98 -13.70 12.80
CA LYS A 10 -24.08 -14.03 11.87
C LYS A 10 -24.33 -13.04 10.72
N LEU A 11 -23.56 -11.96 10.60
CA LEU A 11 -23.74 -10.90 9.61
C LEU A 11 -22.57 -10.72 8.64
N SER A 12 -21.43 -11.40 8.84
CA SER A 12 -20.32 -11.38 7.87
C SER A 12 -19.29 -12.47 8.16
N THR A 13 -18.84 -13.19 7.12
CA THR A 13 -17.65 -14.05 7.18
C THR A 13 -16.43 -13.22 6.79
N PRO A 14 -15.52 -12.88 7.72
CA PRO A 14 -14.27 -12.24 7.34
C PRO A 14 -13.37 -13.27 6.65
N GLU A 15 -13.06 -13.06 5.37
CA GLU A 15 -12.00 -13.81 4.69
C GLU A 15 -10.64 -13.26 5.09
N LEU A 16 -9.90 -14.03 5.89
CA LEU A 16 -8.56 -13.69 6.32
C LEU A 16 -7.52 -14.45 5.50
N ALA A 17 -6.84 -13.75 4.60
CA ALA A 17 -5.59 -14.22 4.01
C ALA A 17 -4.43 -13.60 4.77
N PHE A 18 -3.53 -14.41 5.33
CA PHE A 18 -2.31 -13.93 5.97
C PHE A 18 -1.09 -14.61 5.36
N ALA A 19 -0.01 -13.85 5.23
CA ALA A 19 1.30 -14.36 4.86
C ALA A 19 2.27 -14.08 6.02
N HIS A 20 3.11 -15.05 6.36
CA HIS A 20 4.13 -14.86 7.39
C HIS A 20 5.25 -13.96 6.87
N ILE A 21 5.21 -12.68 7.24
CA ILE A 21 6.30 -11.74 6.98
C ILE A 21 7.22 -11.74 8.22
N VAL A 22 8.27 -12.56 8.18
CA VAL A 22 9.20 -12.72 9.31
C VAL A 22 10.09 -11.50 9.56
N ASN A 23 10.27 -10.65 8.54
CA ASN A 23 10.99 -9.38 8.66
C ASN A 23 10.19 -8.30 7.92
N SER A 24 9.64 -7.35 8.66
CA SER A 24 8.74 -6.33 8.10
C SER A 24 9.03 -4.95 8.67
N VAL A 25 8.55 -3.95 7.94
CA VAL A 25 8.51 -2.55 8.37
C VAL A 25 7.09 -2.04 8.21
N GLU A 26 6.70 -1.16 9.11
CA GLU A 26 5.52 -0.33 8.96
C GLU A 26 5.84 0.78 7.95
N ALA A 27 4.93 0.99 7.00
CA ALA A 27 4.98 2.08 6.06
C ALA A 27 3.76 2.98 6.27
N THR A 28 3.98 4.16 6.83
CA THR A 28 2.96 5.20 6.96
C THR A 28 3.04 6.13 5.74
N ILE A 29 1.92 6.22 5.03
CA ILE A 29 1.79 6.85 3.71
C ILE A 29 1.06 8.19 3.86
N SER A 30 1.64 9.25 3.31
CA SER A 30 0.99 10.53 3.08
C SER A 30 1.03 10.86 1.59
N VAL A 31 -0.03 11.47 1.09
CA VAL A 31 -0.14 11.93 -0.30
C VAL A 31 -0.55 13.39 -0.27
N GLU A 32 0.23 14.24 -0.91
CA GLU A 32 0.01 15.69 -0.98
C GLU A 32 -0.08 16.12 -2.43
N VAL A 33 -1.10 16.91 -2.78
CA VAL A 33 -1.21 17.54 -4.11
C VAL A 33 -0.23 18.69 -4.18
N VAL A 34 0.72 18.63 -5.10
CA VAL A 34 1.77 19.65 -5.28
C VAL A 34 1.55 20.50 -6.52
N TYR A 35 0.76 20.02 -7.48
CA TYR A 35 0.40 20.77 -8.68
C TYR A 35 -0.89 20.25 -9.33
N GLY A 36 -1.68 21.16 -9.90
CA GLY A 36 -2.91 20.84 -10.63
C GLY A 36 -4.02 20.27 -9.73
N ASP A 37 -5.09 19.81 -10.38
CA ASP A 37 -6.29 19.31 -9.71
C ASP A 37 -6.64 17.91 -10.19
N TRP A 38 -7.21 17.10 -9.30
CA TRP A 38 -7.80 15.83 -9.70
C TRP A 38 -8.92 16.08 -10.74
N PRO A 39 -8.99 15.29 -11.82
CA PRO A 39 -9.98 15.50 -12.87
C PRO A 39 -11.42 15.44 -12.36
N ARG A 40 -12.19 16.47 -12.70
CA ARG A 40 -13.63 16.51 -12.41
C ARG A 40 -14.39 15.41 -13.15
N GLY A 41 -15.34 14.77 -12.47
CA GLY A 41 -16.16 13.72 -13.06
C GLY A 41 -15.46 12.36 -13.15
N PHE A 42 -14.35 12.19 -12.43
CA PHE A 42 -13.64 10.92 -12.31
C PHE A 42 -13.71 10.42 -10.88
N ARG A 43 -14.10 9.15 -10.72
CA ARG A 43 -13.88 8.41 -9.47
C ARG A 43 -12.41 8.09 -9.31
N GLY A 44 -11.96 7.92 -8.07
CA GLY A 44 -10.55 7.66 -7.78
C GLY A 44 -10.34 6.52 -6.81
N VAL A 45 -9.27 5.76 -7.04
CA VAL A 45 -8.81 4.70 -6.14
C VAL A 45 -7.30 4.82 -5.93
N PHE A 46 -6.90 4.86 -4.67
CA PHE A 46 -5.51 4.75 -4.23
C PHE A 46 -5.30 3.38 -3.60
N THR A 47 -4.26 2.68 -4.03
CA THR A 47 -3.92 1.35 -3.52
C THR A 47 -2.46 1.26 -3.14
N ALA A 48 -2.16 0.41 -2.17
CA ALA A 48 -0.81 -0.03 -1.84
C ALA A 48 -0.72 -1.55 -1.95
N ASN A 49 0.40 -2.06 -2.44
CA ASN A 49 0.73 -3.47 -2.36
C ASN A 49 2.24 -3.70 -2.29
N THR A 50 2.64 -4.78 -1.65
CA THR A 50 4.01 -5.27 -1.75
C THR A 50 4.19 -5.91 -3.13
N ALA A 51 5.25 -5.57 -3.86
CA ALA A 51 5.44 -6.04 -5.24
C ALA A 51 5.66 -7.57 -5.36
N SER A 52 5.98 -8.27 -4.26
CA SER A 52 6.00 -9.73 -4.19
C SER A 52 4.58 -10.33 -4.07
N MET A 53 3.58 -9.51 -3.75
CA MET A 53 2.16 -9.86 -3.56
C MET A 53 1.28 -8.91 -4.38
N ASP A 54 1.49 -8.89 -5.70
CA ASP A 54 0.83 -7.96 -6.62
C ASP A 54 -0.71 -8.06 -6.63
N HIS A 55 -1.23 -9.27 -6.44
CA HIS A 55 -2.65 -9.61 -6.34
C HIS A 55 -3.30 -9.12 -5.04
N MET A 56 -2.52 -8.83 -4.00
CA MET A 56 -3.04 -8.45 -2.69
C MET A 56 -2.90 -6.93 -2.48
N LYS A 57 -3.90 -6.19 -2.97
CA LYS A 57 -3.94 -4.72 -2.88
C LYS A 57 -4.73 -4.26 -1.67
N VAL A 58 -4.14 -3.36 -0.89
CA VAL A 58 -4.82 -2.62 0.16
C VAL A 58 -5.34 -1.32 -0.44
N THR A 59 -6.66 -1.13 -0.42
CA THR A 59 -7.26 0.17 -0.75
C THR A 59 -6.97 1.16 0.37
N LEU A 60 -6.28 2.25 0.01
CA LEU A 60 -5.96 3.37 0.89
C LEU A 60 -7.08 4.40 0.90
N LEU A 61 -7.66 4.65 -0.26
CA LEU A 61 -8.79 5.55 -0.48
C LEU A 61 -9.55 5.10 -1.73
N ALA A 62 -10.87 5.12 -1.67
CA ALA A 62 -11.74 4.99 -2.83
C ALA A 62 -12.88 5.99 -2.69
N PHE A 63 -13.21 6.70 -3.77
CA PHE A 63 -14.31 7.65 -3.82
C PHE A 63 -14.99 7.57 -5.19
N GLU A 64 -16.32 7.56 -5.19
CA GLU A 64 -17.12 7.16 -6.36
C GLU A 64 -17.96 8.29 -6.95
N ASP A 65 -18.15 9.39 -6.21
CA ASP A 65 -19.12 10.43 -6.56
C ASP A 65 -18.62 11.42 -7.63
N GLY A 66 -17.38 11.25 -8.11
CA GLY A 66 -16.79 12.09 -9.18
C GLY A 66 -16.63 13.55 -8.78
N LYS A 67 -16.77 13.82 -7.48
CA LYS A 67 -16.51 15.11 -6.87
C LYS A 67 -15.00 15.32 -6.76
N LEU A 68 -14.64 16.39 -6.08
CA LEU A 68 -13.25 16.73 -5.80
C LEU A 68 -12.57 15.63 -4.98
N LEU A 69 -11.25 15.52 -5.15
CA LEU A 69 -10.41 14.63 -4.35
C LEU A 69 -10.63 14.92 -2.85
N PRO A 70 -10.88 13.91 -2.00
CA PRO A 70 -11.04 14.14 -0.57
C PRO A 70 -9.75 14.67 0.06
N MET A 71 -9.80 15.90 0.57
CA MET A 71 -8.66 16.59 1.21
C MET A 71 -8.81 16.63 2.74
N ASP A 72 -7.69 16.72 3.44
CA ASP A 72 -7.63 16.90 4.89
C ASP A 72 -7.76 18.40 5.24
N GLY A 73 -9.00 18.87 5.38
CA GLY A 73 -9.32 20.24 5.80
C GLY A 73 -8.69 21.32 4.91
N HIS A 74 -7.91 22.20 5.51
CA HIS A 74 -7.21 23.31 4.84
C HIS A 74 -5.81 22.95 4.30
N SER A 75 -5.43 21.66 4.31
CA SER A 75 -4.14 21.21 3.80
C SER A 75 -4.26 20.66 2.37
N ASN A 76 -3.13 20.62 1.66
CA ASN A 76 -3.01 19.94 0.37
C ASN A 76 -2.87 18.41 0.51
N VAL A 77 -3.10 17.86 1.70
CA VAL A 77 -2.97 16.43 1.97
C VAL A 77 -4.27 15.72 1.63
N VAL A 78 -4.16 14.62 0.88
CA VAL A 78 -5.28 13.75 0.56
C VAL A 78 -5.70 12.99 1.81
N LYS A 79 -6.99 13.03 2.14
CA LYS A 79 -7.56 12.33 3.28
C LYS A 79 -7.73 10.85 2.97
N LEU A 80 -6.67 10.07 3.19
CA LEU A 80 -6.71 8.61 3.04
C LEU A 80 -7.55 7.95 4.14
N SER A 81 -8.39 6.98 3.77
CA SER A 81 -9.14 6.14 4.73
C SER A 81 -8.21 5.19 5.49
N ARG A 82 -7.14 4.74 4.83
CA ARG A 82 -6.05 3.94 5.41
C ARG A 82 -4.73 4.51 4.95
N ARG A 83 -3.77 4.62 5.86
CA ARG A 83 -2.44 5.18 5.57
C ARG A 83 -1.28 4.30 6.00
N VAL A 84 -1.55 3.22 6.74
CA VAL A 84 -0.50 2.35 7.27
C VAL A 84 -0.58 0.99 6.60
N VAL A 85 0.54 0.49 6.09
CA VAL A 85 0.66 -0.87 5.55
C VAL A 85 1.92 -1.54 6.08
N CYS A 86 1.89 -2.87 6.19
CA CYS A 86 3.05 -3.68 6.54
C CYS A 86 3.76 -4.15 5.26
N VAL A 87 5.08 -4.00 5.20
CA VAL A 87 5.87 -4.31 4.00
C VAL A 87 7.01 -5.25 4.35
N GLU A 88 7.25 -6.25 3.50
CA GLU A 88 8.39 -7.16 3.64
C GLU A 88 9.72 -6.40 3.56
N LEU A 89 10.61 -6.65 4.52
CA LEU A 89 11.96 -6.11 4.55
C LEU A 89 12.96 -7.21 4.16
N ARG A 90 13.83 -6.91 3.19
CA ARG A 90 14.82 -7.87 2.66
C ARG A 90 15.66 -8.50 3.77
N ARG A 91 15.87 -9.81 3.70
CA ARG A 91 16.91 -10.49 4.48
C ARG A 91 18.27 -10.45 3.75
N PRO A 92 19.38 -10.12 4.43
CA PRO A 92 20.71 -10.05 3.81
C PRO A 92 21.15 -11.34 3.11
N LYS A 93 20.71 -12.51 3.60
CA LYS A 93 21.16 -13.83 3.14
C LYS A 93 20.44 -14.38 1.90
N MET A 94 19.47 -13.66 1.34
CA MET A 94 18.76 -14.10 0.12
C MET A 94 19.05 -13.17 -1.05
N ALA A 95 20.29 -13.27 -1.57
CA ALA A 95 20.79 -12.43 -2.64
C ALA A 95 19.97 -12.55 -3.94
N LYS A 96 19.52 -13.78 -4.25
CA LYS A 96 18.88 -14.18 -5.51
C LYS A 96 17.37 -13.89 -5.59
N VAL A 97 16.74 -13.41 -4.52
CA VAL A 97 15.31 -13.09 -4.52
C VAL A 97 15.10 -11.63 -4.91
N LYS A 98 14.09 -11.37 -5.75
CA LYS A 98 13.63 -10.02 -6.13
C LYS A 98 13.48 -9.17 -4.86
N LYS A 99 14.08 -7.97 -4.86
CA LYS A 99 14.01 -7.07 -3.69
C LYS A 99 12.54 -6.69 -3.44
N PRO A 100 12.06 -6.72 -2.19
CA PRO A 100 10.71 -6.27 -1.88
C PRO A 100 10.59 -4.79 -2.22
N LYS A 101 9.40 -4.39 -2.66
CA LYS A 101 9.05 -3.01 -2.99
C LYS A 101 7.65 -2.74 -2.47
N LEU A 102 7.42 -1.55 -1.91
CA LEU A 102 6.07 -1.03 -1.70
C LEU A 102 5.67 -0.28 -2.97
N LYS A 103 4.61 -0.72 -3.65
CA LYS A 103 4.03 0.01 -4.78
C LYS A 103 2.78 0.73 -4.32
N ILE A 104 2.71 2.02 -4.60
CA ILE A 104 1.54 2.87 -4.36
C ILE A 104 1.02 3.30 -5.72
N SER A 105 -0.27 3.09 -5.97
CA SER A 105 -0.91 3.37 -7.26
C SER A 105 -2.12 4.27 -7.08
N ALA A 106 -2.31 5.21 -8.00
CA ALA A 106 -3.52 6.00 -8.14
C ALA A 106 -4.17 5.71 -9.50
N GLN A 107 -5.48 5.57 -9.49
CA GLN A 107 -6.30 5.39 -10.68
C GLN A 107 -7.46 6.38 -10.66
N ALA A 108 -7.65 7.10 -11.77
CA ALA A 108 -8.86 7.85 -12.06
C ALA A 108 -9.64 7.15 -13.17
N MET A 109 -10.95 7.02 -12.99
CA MET A 109 -11.84 6.48 -14.02
C MET A 109 -13.05 7.39 -14.18
N ARG A 110 -13.38 7.73 -15.42
CA ARG A 110 -14.51 8.61 -15.70
C ARG A 110 -15.84 7.90 -15.42
N ILE A 111 -16.75 8.55 -14.73
CA ILE A 111 -18.01 7.92 -14.26
C ILE A 111 -18.91 7.49 -15.41
N ASN A 112 -18.99 8.27 -16.49
CA ASN A 112 -19.92 8.04 -17.60
C ASN A 112 -19.25 7.45 -18.85
N ARG A 113 -17.94 7.15 -18.82
CA ARG A 113 -17.20 6.57 -19.95
C ARG A 113 -16.04 5.73 -19.43
N GLU A 114 -16.21 4.42 -19.37
CA GLU A 114 -15.21 3.52 -18.77
C GLU A 114 -13.87 3.47 -19.49
N ASN A 115 -13.80 3.89 -20.76
CA ASN A 115 -12.57 3.89 -21.55
C ASN A 115 -11.58 5.01 -21.17
N ASP A 116 -12.02 6.03 -20.41
CA ASP A 116 -11.16 7.13 -19.98
C ASP A 116 -10.61 6.86 -18.57
N VAL A 117 -9.41 6.28 -18.55
CA VAL A 117 -8.76 5.83 -17.33
C VAL A 117 -7.32 6.33 -17.28
N TRP A 118 -6.99 7.04 -16.22
CA TRP A 118 -5.60 7.39 -15.90
C TRP A 118 -5.09 6.51 -14.78
N ARG A 119 -3.88 6.00 -14.93
CA ARG A 119 -3.23 5.14 -13.94
C ARG A 119 -1.78 5.55 -13.81
N ASN A 120 -1.32 5.68 -12.58
CA ASN A 120 0.08 5.86 -12.29
C ASN A 120 0.46 5.14 -11.00
N ALA A 121 1.72 4.76 -10.88
CA ALA A 121 2.23 4.08 -9.71
C ALA A 121 3.69 4.42 -9.46
N VAL A 122 4.05 4.47 -8.19
CA VAL A 122 5.41 4.67 -7.71
C VAL A 122 5.81 3.52 -6.80
N ALA A 123 7.09 3.12 -6.83
CA ALA A 123 7.59 2.00 -6.07
C ALA A 123 8.76 2.41 -5.17
N PHE A 124 8.69 2.04 -3.90
CA PHE A 124 9.68 2.35 -2.88
C PHE A 124 10.44 1.11 -2.42
N THR A 125 11.72 1.28 -2.11
CA THR A 125 12.48 0.26 -1.38
C THR A 125 12.14 0.38 0.10
N PRO A 126 11.73 -0.69 0.79
CA PRO A 126 11.50 -0.63 2.22
C PRO A 126 12.80 -0.35 2.98
N GLU A 127 12.74 0.57 3.94
CA GLU A 127 13.85 0.95 4.82
C GLU A 127 13.49 0.67 6.27
N LYS A 128 14.49 0.52 7.16
CA LYS A 128 14.22 0.23 8.58
C LYS A 128 13.65 1.43 9.33
N ALA A 129 13.97 2.64 8.88
CA ALA A 129 13.57 3.91 9.46
C ALA A 129 13.73 5.01 8.41
N GLY A 130 13.18 6.19 8.66
CA GLY A 130 13.35 7.36 7.81
C GLY A 130 12.16 7.58 6.87
N ARG A 131 12.39 8.31 5.78
CA ARG A 131 11.34 8.68 4.82
C ARG A 131 11.81 8.50 3.39
N SER A 132 10.92 8.02 2.53
CA SER A 132 11.12 8.02 1.09
C SER A 132 10.06 8.88 0.41
N LEU A 133 10.45 9.57 -0.66
CA LEU A 133 9.59 10.46 -1.44
C LEU A 133 9.47 9.94 -2.87
N GLY A 134 8.30 10.12 -3.47
CA GLY A 134 8.04 9.77 -4.86
C GLY A 134 6.82 10.51 -5.38
N THR A 135 6.54 10.40 -6.68
CA THR A 135 5.50 11.20 -7.32
C THR A 135 4.48 10.32 -8.01
N LEU A 136 3.20 10.69 -7.88
CA LEU A 136 2.10 10.16 -8.66
C LEU A 136 1.54 11.26 -9.55
N LYS A 137 1.21 10.93 -10.79
CA LYS A 137 0.56 11.86 -11.72
C LYS A 137 -0.68 11.26 -12.35
N VAL A 138 -1.81 11.94 -12.21
CA VAL A 138 -3.11 11.54 -12.73
C VAL A 138 -3.70 12.71 -13.50
N GLY A 139 -3.63 12.64 -14.84
CA GLY A 139 -3.94 13.79 -15.69
C GLY A 139 -2.98 14.95 -15.41
N SER A 140 -3.55 16.11 -15.06
CA SER A 140 -2.79 17.29 -14.62
C SER A 140 -2.45 17.29 -13.13
N CYS A 141 -3.08 16.42 -12.32
CA CYS A 141 -2.85 16.33 -10.87
C CYS A 141 -1.53 15.64 -10.58
N GLU A 142 -0.58 16.37 -10.02
CA GLU A 142 0.68 15.86 -9.52
C GLU A 142 0.66 15.81 -8.00
N MET A 143 1.01 14.65 -7.46
CA MET A 143 0.96 14.37 -6.04
C MET A 143 2.30 13.82 -5.56
N GLN A 144 2.83 14.39 -4.50
CA GLN A 144 3.97 13.85 -3.78
C GLN A 144 3.49 12.79 -2.79
N VAL A 145 4.07 11.61 -2.87
CA VAL A 145 3.89 10.51 -1.92
C VAL A 145 5.08 10.50 -0.98
N THR A 146 4.81 10.60 0.31
CA THR A 146 5.80 10.41 1.38
C THR A 146 5.50 9.11 2.11
N VAL A 147 6.51 8.25 2.25
CA VAL A 147 6.44 7.03 3.04
C VAL A 147 7.39 7.16 4.22
N ALA A 148 6.86 7.20 5.43
CA ALA A 148 7.63 7.09 6.66
C ALA A 148 7.76 5.63 7.08
N TRP A 149 8.98 5.19 7.34
CA TRP A 149 9.29 3.81 7.68
C TRP A 149 9.56 3.66 9.17
N SER A 150 9.06 2.57 9.74
CA SER A 150 9.40 2.16 11.10
C SER A 150 9.59 0.65 11.16
N LEU A 151 10.61 0.19 11.86
CA LEU A 151 10.86 -1.24 12.03
C LEU A 151 9.78 -1.83 12.95
N LEU A 152 9.02 -2.80 12.44
CA LEU A 152 8.16 -3.62 13.28
C LEU A 152 9.05 -4.65 13.97
N SER A 153 8.92 -4.76 15.30
CA SER A 153 9.74 -5.70 16.09
C SER A 153 9.65 -7.09 15.48
N THR A 154 10.81 -7.64 15.10
CA THR A 154 10.89 -8.98 14.56
C THR A 154 10.84 -9.96 15.72
N PHE A 155 9.78 -10.77 15.78
CA PHE A 155 9.80 -11.96 16.63
C PHE A 155 10.95 -12.85 16.13
N LYS A 156 12.05 -12.86 16.88
CA LYS A 156 13.07 -13.88 16.75
C LYS A 156 12.44 -15.20 17.19
N PHE A 157 11.84 -15.95 16.28
CA PHE A 157 11.75 -17.38 16.50
C PHE A 157 13.19 -17.90 16.50
N SER A 158 13.70 -18.20 17.70
CA SER A 158 14.84 -19.09 17.84
C SER A 158 14.39 -20.43 17.28
N TYR A 159 14.62 -20.69 16.01
CA TYR A 159 14.67 -22.07 15.54
C TYR A 159 15.85 -22.71 16.29
N ASP A 160 15.52 -23.50 17.31
CA ASP A 160 16.48 -24.40 17.94
C ASP A 160 17.09 -25.25 16.82
N ARG A 161 18.41 -25.18 16.70
CA ARG A 161 19.18 -25.76 15.60
C ARG A 161 19.41 -27.25 15.89
N ARG A 162 18.33 -28.00 16.10
CA ARG A 162 18.38 -29.41 16.54
C ARG A 162 17.55 -30.40 15.71
N LEU A 163 17.12 -30.04 14.49
CA LEU A 163 16.42 -30.97 13.59
C LEU A 163 16.99 -30.96 12.15
N LEU A 164 18.31 -30.91 12.00
CA LEU A 164 19.00 -31.20 10.73
C LEU A 164 20.18 -32.15 10.94
N GLU A 165 20.04 -33.08 11.89
CA GLU A 165 20.84 -34.31 11.92
C GLU A 165 19.86 -35.47 12.16
N GLU A 166 19.38 -36.02 11.05
CA GLU A 166 19.15 -37.46 10.80
C GLU A 166 18.99 -37.66 9.28
#